data_AF-A0A089L1R8-F1
#
_entry.id   AF-A0A089L1R8-F1
#
_cell.length_a   1.000
_cell.length_b   1.000
_cell.length_c   1.000
_cell.angle_alpha   90.00
_cell.angle_beta   90.00
_cell.angle_gamma   90.00
#
_symmetry.space_group_name_H-M   'P 1'
#
loop_
_entity.id
_entity.type
_entity.pdbx_description
1 polymer ?
#
loop_
_entity_poly.entity_id
_entity_poly.type
_entity_poly.pdbx_seq_one_letter_code
_entity_poly.pdbx_strand_id
1 'polypeptide(L)'
;MNNNDKVYLARFLFPEATTPGKEISGLLQMAVTAERICRLKYCEGEHKQDLCLQVHKERTIISSIDDEDSFGYELTEPGKVKRACYYLFNCVDQMETEPGCTEVPAIQMSKSRFDELKAKAATTNLYFLAESLTAETGDLVYSAQLARVLKYRTADGELRLCSRGTDSWTSQHASYIGDASGGWLLRMSSESAEDWIIAVPASKAEVCYALYEWMLNAPQAANPE
;
A
#
# COMPACT_ATOMS: atom_id res chain seq x y z
N MET A 1 -24.47 2.35 -1.55
CA MET A 1 -23.51 1.65 -2.42
C MET A 1 -24.30 0.82 -3.41
N ASN A 2 -24.15 1.11 -4.70
CA ASN A 2 -24.84 0.38 -5.76
C ASN A 2 -24.07 -0.93 -6.09
N ASN A 3 -24.62 -1.78 -6.97
CA ASN A 3 -23.95 -3.02 -7.37
C ASN A 3 -22.64 -2.79 -8.15
N ASN A 4 -22.53 -1.71 -8.91
CA ASN A 4 -21.31 -1.38 -9.66
C ASN A 4 -20.16 -1.04 -8.72
N ASP A 5 -20.42 -0.28 -7.65
CA ASP A 5 -19.45 0.02 -6.60
C ASP A 5 -18.94 -1.25 -5.93
N LYS A 6 -19.84 -2.20 -5.62
CA LYS A 6 -19.46 -3.49 -5.02
C LYS A 6 -18.55 -4.29 -5.95
N VAL A 7 -18.89 -4.36 -7.24
CA VAL A 7 -18.06 -5.05 -8.25
C VAL A 7 -16.71 -4.35 -8.41
N TYR A 8 -16.71 -3.02 -8.42
CA TYR A 8 -15.49 -2.22 -8.50
C TYR A 8 -14.56 -2.49 -7.30
N LEU A 9 -15.07 -2.34 -6.08
CA LEU A 9 -14.32 -2.59 -4.85
C LEU A 9 -13.81 -4.03 -4.79
N ALA A 10 -14.64 -5.01 -5.17
CA ALA A 10 -14.25 -6.42 -5.19
C ALA A 10 -13.04 -6.63 -6.10
N ARG A 11 -13.09 -6.12 -7.34
CA ARG A 11 -12.01 -6.27 -8.32
C ARG A 11 -10.75 -5.52 -7.93
N PHE A 12 -10.92 -4.31 -7.38
CA PHE A 12 -9.78 -3.48 -7.03
C PHE A 12 -9.07 -4.01 -5.78
N LEU A 13 -9.80 -4.25 -4.69
CA LEU A 13 -9.22 -4.69 -3.41
C LEU A 13 -8.80 -6.17 -3.45
N PHE A 14 -9.54 -7.02 -4.17
CA PHE A 14 -9.32 -8.47 -4.20
C PHE A 14 -9.10 -8.99 -5.63
N PRO A 15 -8.04 -8.53 -6.32
CA PRO A 15 -7.82 -8.86 -7.73
C PRO A 15 -7.60 -10.36 -7.98
N GLU A 16 -7.16 -11.12 -6.97
CA GLU A 16 -6.95 -12.57 -7.08
C GLU A 16 -8.23 -13.38 -6.86
N ALA A 17 -9.30 -12.77 -6.36
CA ALA A 17 -10.55 -13.46 -6.08
C ALA A 17 -11.41 -13.57 -7.36
N THR A 18 -11.45 -14.74 -7.98
CA THR A 18 -12.27 -15.02 -9.18
C THR A 18 -13.77 -14.88 -8.89
N THR A 19 -14.19 -15.21 -7.67
CA THR A 19 -15.54 -15.00 -7.13
C THR A 19 -15.43 -14.60 -5.67
N PRO A 20 -16.15 -13.57 -5.19
CA PRO A 20 -16.12 -13.20 -3.79
C PRO A 20 -16.57 -14.38 -2.92
N GLY A 21 -15.68 -14.89 -2.08
CA GLY A 21 -16.03 -15.83 -1.02
C GLY A 21 -17.01 -15.20 -0.02
N LYS A 22 -17.49 -16.00 0.94
CA LYS A 22 -18.42 -15.53 1.97
C LYS A 22 -17.83 -14.37 2.79
N GLU A 23 -16.54 -14.43 3.10
CA GLU A 23 -15.82 -13.40 3.85
C GLU A 23 -15.68 -12.09 3.07
N ILE A 24 -15.18 -12.15 1.83
CA ILE A 24 -15.08 -10.97 0.94
C ILE A 24 -16.47 -10.35 0.76
N SER A 25 -17.51 -11.16 0.58
CA SER A 25 -18.89 -10.66 0.49
C SER A 25 -19.34 -9.97 1.77
N GLY A 26 -18.97 -10.49 2.94
CA GLY A 26 -19.20 -9.87 4.24
C GLY A 26 -18.47 -8.53 4.40
N LEU A 27 -17.18 -8.47 4.03
CA LEU A 27 -16.38 -7.25 4.03
C LEU A 27 -17.00 -6.17 3.13
N LEU A 28 -17.42 -6.55 1.91
CA LEU A 28 -18.10 -5.66 0.96
C LEU A 28 -19.50 -5.25 1.42
N GLN A 29 -20.14 -6.00 2.31
CA GLN A 29 -21.42 -5.60 2.89
C GLN A 29 -21.22 -4.57 4.02
N MET A 30 -20.16 -4.70 4.82
CA MET A 30 -19.80 -3.71 5.84
C MET A 30 -19.34 -2.38 5.21
N ALA A 31 -18.65 -2.46 4.07
CA ALA A 31 -18.19 -1.35 3.25
C ALA A 31 -19.27 -0.32 2.87
N VAL A 32 -20.55 -0.70 2.89
CA VAL A 32 -21.68 0.19 2.53
C VAL A 32 -21.69 1.48 3.36
N THR A 33 -21.27 1.38 4.62
CA THR A 33 -21.21 2.51 5.57
C THR A 33 -19.79 3.03 5.80
N ALA A 34 -18.79 2.45 5.14
CA ALA A 34 -17.41 2.90 5.25
C ALA A 34 -17.20 4.18 4.45
N GLU A 35 -16.35 5.05 4.98
CA GLU A 35 -15.84 6.24 4.30
C GLU A 35 -14.58 5.89 3.51
N ARG A 36 -13.79 4.94 4.02
CA ARG A 36 -12.54 4.47 3.42
C ARG A 36 -12.36 2.98 3.66
N ILE A 37 -11.73 2.29 2.72
CA ILE A 37 -11.45 0.86 2.78
C ILE A 37 -10.05 0.63 2.23
N CYS A 38 -9.25 -0.19 2.90
CA CYS A 38 -7.93 -0.57 2.44
C CYS A 38 -7.75 -2.08 2.56
N ARG A 39 -7.18 -2.71 1.51
CA ARG A 39 -6.54 -4.00 1.68
C ARG A 39 -5.05 -3.79 1.90
N LEU A 40 -4.53 -4.40 2.96
CA LEU A 40 -3.11 -4.47 3.27
C LEU A 40 -2.65 -5.91 3.12
N LYS A 41 -1.67 -6.14 2.26
CA LYS A 41 -0.87 -7.38 2.24
C LYS A 41 0.53 -7.02 2.69
N TYR A 42 1.10 -7.76 3.63
CA TYR A 42 2.46 -7.51 4.10
C TYR A 42 3.17 -8.82 4.45
N CYS A 43 4.45 -8.89 4.10
CA CYS A 43 5.30 -10.05 4.37
C CYS A 43 6.72 -9.58 4.72
N GLU A 44 7.21 -10.01 5.88
CA GLU A 44 8.60 -9.83 6.32
C GLU A 44 9.02 -11.01 7.21
N GLY A 45 9.88 -11.87 6.68
CA GLY A 45 10.24 -13.12 7.36
C GLY A 45 9.00 -13.99 7.65
N GLU A 46 8.78 -14.30 8.93
CA GLU A 46 7.61 -15.07 9.39
C GLU A 46 6.36 -14.20 9.61
N HIS A 47 6.49 -12.86 9.61
CA HIS A 47 5.36 -11.97 9.81
C HIS A 47 4.61 -11.76 8.48
N LYS A 48 3.42 -12.33 8.39
CA LYS A 48 2.53 -12.25 7.22
C LYS A 48 1.17 -11.72 7.63
N GLN A 49 0.61 -10.82 6.82
CA GLN A 49 -0.69 -10.20 7.03
C GLN A 49 -1.41 -10.06 5.69
N ASP A 50 -2.68 -10.45 5.62
CA ASP A 50 -3.60 -10.10 4.53
C ASP A 50 -4.92 -9.65 5.16
N LEU A 51 -5.12 -8.34 5.21
CA LEU A 51 -6.15 -7.69 6.02
C LEU A 51 -6.96 -6.69 5.22
N CYS A 52 -8.22 -6.53 5.64
CA CYS A 52 -9.10 -5.46 5.20
C CYS A 52 -9.33 -4.48 6.36
N LEU A 53 -8.99 -3.22 6.14
CA LEU A 53 -9.21 -2.10 7.04
C LEU A 53 -10.39 -1.28 6.53
N GLN A 54 -11.36 -0.99 7.38
CA GLN A 54 -12.54 -0.19 7.04
C GLN A 54 -12.69 0.95 8.03
N VAL A 55 -12.65 2.18 7.52
CA VAL A 55 -12.85 3.38 8.32
C VAL A 55 -14.30 3.81 8.19
N HIS A 56 -14.98 3.88 9.33
CA HIS A 56 -16.31 4.45 9.49
C HIS A 56 -16.20 5.71 10.35
N LYS A 57 -17.28 6.50 10.37
CA LYS A 57 -17.35 7.79 11.07
C LYS A 57 -16.80 7.77 12.51
N GLU A 58 -17.07 6.72 13.26
CA GLU A 58 -16.74 6.64 14.70
C GLU A 58 -15.78 5.49 15.05
N ARG A 59 -15.40 4.67 14.06
CA ARG A 59 -14.63 3.45 14.31
C ARG A 59 -13.85 2.99 13.08
N THR A 60 -12.74 2.32 13.33
CA THR A 60 -11.98 1.57 12.33
C THR A 60 -12.09 0.09 12.64
N ILE A 61 -12.47 -0.70 11.64
CA ILE A 61 -12.56 -2.16 11.72
C ILE A 61 -11.38 -2.73 10.96
N ILE A 62 -10.64 -3.64 11.57
CA ILE A 62 -9.58 -4.42 10.91
C ILE A 62 -10.00 -5.87 10.94
N SER A 63 -9.98 -6.53 9.78
CA SER A 63 -10.39 -7.93 9.63
C SER A 63 -9.38 -8.69 8.79
N SER A 64 -9.05 -9.92 9.17
CA SER A 64 -8.28 -10.81 8.29
C SER A 64 -9.11 -11.26 7.11
N ILE A 65 -8.41 -11.57 6.00
CA ILE A 65 -9.01 -12.08 4.77
C ILE A 65 -8.87 -13.61 4.66
N ASP A 66 -8.02 -14.21 5.49
CA ASP A 66 -7.84 -15.66 5.54
C ASP A 66 -8.92 -16.37 6.38
N ASP A 67 -9.54 -17.40 5.80
CA ASP A 67 -10.64 -18.20 6.37
C ASP A 67 -10.21 -19.05 7.60
N GLU A 68 -8.96 -19.53 7.65
CA GLU A 68 -8.54 -20.53 8.65
C GLU A 68 -8.37 -19.93 10.06
N ASP A 69 -7.99 -18.65 10.16
CA ASP A 69 -7.76 -17.93 11.41
C ASP A 69 -8.44 -16.55 11.37
N SER A 70 -9.73 -16.53 11.01
CA SER A 70 -10.47 -15.27 10.89
C SER A 70 -10.52 -14.51 12.22
N PHE A 71 -9.97 -13.29 12.22
CA PHE A 71 -10.04 -12.37 13.35
C PHE A 71 -10.48 -10.98 12.90
N GLY A 72 -11.14 -10.26 13.80
CA GLY A 72 -11.50 -8.88 13.59
C GLY A 72 -11.47 -8.09 14.89
N TYR A 73 -10.98 -6.87 14.83
CA TYR A 73 -11.00 -5.96 15.98
C TYR A 73 -11.41 -4.55 15.56
N GLU A 74 -12.08 -3.89 16.50
CA GLU A 74 -12.63 -2.54 16.34
C GLU A 74 -11.80 -1.55 17.16
N LEU A 75 -11.38 -0.45 16.52
CA LEU A 75 -10.59 0.62 17.10
C LEU A 75 -11.37 1.93 17.02
N THR A 76 -11.58 2.58 18.15
CA THR A 76 -12.30 3.87 18.23
C THR A 76 -11.39 5.04 18.58
N GLU A 77 -10.20 4.78 19.12
CA GLU A 77 -9.26 5.81 19.55
C GLU A 77 -8.13 6.00 18.53
N PRO A 78 -7.80 7.26 18.12
CA PRO A 78 -6.70 7.55 17.20
C PRO A 78 -5.36 6.92 17.61
N GLY A 79 -5.04 6.95 18.91
CA GLY A 79 -3.81 6.33 19.42
C GLY A 79 -3.76 4.81 19.22
N LYS A 80 -4.89 4.12 19.27
CA LYS A 80 -4.97 2.67 18.98
C LYS A 80 -4.84 2.41 17.49
N VAL A 81 -5.44 3.26 16.65
CA VAL A 81 -5.28 3.20 15.18
C VAL A 81 -3.81 3.40 14.78
N LYS A 82 -3.11 4.38 15.37
CA LYS A 82 -1.67 4.58 15.15
C LYS A 82 -0.88 3.33 15.50
N ARG A 83 -1.04 2.79 16.71
CA ARG A 83 -0.33 1.56 17.13
C ARG A 83 -0.62 0.37 16.21
N ALA A 84 -1.87 0.23 15.76
CA ALA A 84 -2.24 -0.82 14.82
C ALA A 84 -1.45 -0.68 13.51
N CYS A 85 -1.35 0.50 12.91
CA CYS A 85 -0.56 0.70 11.68
C CYS A 85 0.86 0.17 11.79
N TYR A 86 1.54 0.51 12.90
CA TYR A 86 2.92 0.11 13.15
C TYR A 86 3.03 -1.41 13.38
N TYR A 87 2.10 -1.99 14.13
CA TYR A 87 2.07 -3.45 14.34
C TYR A 87 1.85 -4.22 13.04
N LEU A 88 0.94 -3.74 12.18
CA LEU A 88 0.60 -4.41 10.92
C LEU A 88 1.81 -4.55 9.98
N PHE A 89 2.67 -3.54 9.95
CA PHE A 89 3.92 -3.53 9.18
C PHE A 89 5.12 -4.13 9.91
N ASN A 90 4.95 -4.71 11.10
CA ASN A 90 6.07 -5.15 11.95
C ASN A 90 7.10 -4.03 12.18
N CYS A 91 6.60 -2.83 12.50
CA CYS A 91 7.40 -1.65 12.76
C CYS A 91 7.54 -1.44 14.26
N VAL A 92 8.73 -1.72 14.79
CA VAL A 92 9.05 -1.57 16.23
C VAL A 92 9.34 -0.12 16.59
N ASP A 93 9.88 0.64 15.64
CA ASP A 93 10.23 2.05 15.83
C ASP A 93 8.98 2.93 15.69
N GLN A 94 8.34 3.23 16.82
CA GLN A 94 7.33 4.30 16.92
C GLN A 94 7.94 5.70 17.02
N MET A 95 9.25 5.84 16.79
CA MET A 95 9.90 7.14 16.86
C MET A 95 9.15 8.12 15.97
N GLU A 96 8.79 9.26 16.55
CA GLU A 96 8.14 10.38 15.89
C GLU A 96 9.13 10.99 14.92
N THR A 97 9.42 10.30 13.83
CA THR A 97 10.07 10.91 12.68
C THR A 97 8.98 11.74 12.03
N GLU A 98 8.82 12.98 12.48
CA GLU A 98 8.19 13.98 11.62
C GLU A 98 8.94 13.92 10.29
N PRO A 99 8.23 13.77 9.15
CA PRO A 99 8.90 13.70 7.87
C PRO A 99 9.72 14.97 7.70
N GLY A 100 11.05 14.82 7.74
CA GLY A 100 11.96 15.93 7.56
C GLY A 100 11.64 16.59 6.23
N CYS A 101 11.52 17.92 6.22
CA CYS A 101 11.27 18.76 5.05
C CYS A 101 12.49 18.79 4.13
N THR A 102 12.94 17.62 3.71
CA THR A 102 13.98 17.38 2.71
C THR A 102 13.24 16.94 1.47
N GLU A 103 13.51 17.57 0.33
CA GLU A 103 12.97 17.10 -0.95
C GLU A 103 13.37 15.64 -1.13
N VAL A 104 12.41 14.73 -0.93
CA VAL A 104 12.68 13.32 -1.07
C VAL A 104 12.72 13.03 -2.56
N PRO A 105 13.87 12.58 -3.08
CA PRO A 105 14.05 12.31 -4.51
C PRO A 105 13.07 11.21 -4.94
N ALA A 106 12.35 11.45 -6.02
CA ALA A 106 11.41 10.50 -6.60
C ALA A 106 11.88 10.10 -7.99
N ILE A 107 11.88 8.80 -8.28
CA ILE A 107 12.13 8.29 -9.63
C ILE A 107 10.83 7.73 -10.20
N GLN A 108 10.56 8.05 -11.46
CA GLN A 108 9.39 7.57 -12.19
C GLN A 108 9.82 6.61 -13.29
N MET A 109 9.06 5.54 -13.48
CA MET A 109 9.26 4.57 -14.57
C MET A 109 7.95 3.92 -14.98
N SER A 110 7.98 3.12 -16.04
CA SER A 110 6.87 2.26 -16.43
C SER A 110 6.59 1.21 -15.34
N LYS A 111 5.31 0.99 -15.01
CA LYS A 111 4.88 -0.02 -14.03
C LYS A 111 5.15 -1.42 -14.57
N SER A 112 4.79 -1.68 -15.83
CA SER A 112 5.03 -2.96 -16.49
C SER A 112 6.52 -3.32 -16.49
N ARG A 113 7.37 -2.33 -16.77
CA ARG A 113 8.82 -2.51 -16.74
C ARG A 113 9.37 -2.75 -15.34
N PHE A 114 8.87 -2.02 -14.35
CA PHE A 114 9.23 -2.26 -12.96
C PHE A 114 8.85 -3.68 -12.51
N ASP A 115 7.66 -4.16 -12.86
CA ASP A 115 7.18 -5.50 -12.53
C ASP A 115 8.06 -6.59 -13.16
N GLU A 116 8.50 -6.41 -14.41
CA GLU A 116 9.47 -7.30 -15.05
C GLU A 116 10.81 -7.36 -14.30
N LEU A 117 11.34 -6.21 -13.90
CA LEU A 117 12.60 -6.12 -13.15
C LEU A 117 12.44 -6.72 -11.75
N LYS A 118 11.31 -6.46 -11.07
CA LYS A 118 10.96 -7.03 -9.77
C LYS A 118 10.89 -8.56 -9.84
N ALA A 119 10.27 -9.12 -10.88
CA ALA A 119 10.16 -10.57 -11.08
C ALA A 119 11.51 -11.25 -11.33
N LYS A 120 12.44 -10.57 -12.02
CA LYS A 120 13.77 -11.09 -12.36
C LYS A 120 14.86 -10.77 -11.32
N ALA A 121 14.55 -9.95 -10.32
CA ALA A 121 15.54 -9.44 -9.37
C ALA A 121 16.32 -10.56 -8.65
N ALA A 122 15.64 -11.65 -8.27
CA ALA A 122 16.29 -12.77 -7.59
C ALA A 122 17.39 -13.44 -8.42
N THR A 123 17.22 -13.52 -9.75
CA THR A 123 18.14 -14.23 -10.65
C THR A 123 19.10 -13.30 -11.39
N THR A 124 18.80 -12.00 -11.47
CA THR A 124 19.62 -11.00 -12.15
C THR A 124 20.67 -10.44 -11.19
N ASN A 125 21.89 -10.18 -11.65
CA ASN A 125 22.90 -9.58 -10.79
C ASN A 125 22.56 -8.10 -10.47
N LEU A 126 23.12 -7.58 -9.38
CA LEU A 126 22.82 -6.22 -8.93
C LEU A 126 23.20 -5.16 -9.97
N TYR A 127 24.32 -5.35 -10.66
CA TYR A 127 24.82 -4.41 -11.66
C TYR A 127 23.84 -4.23 -12.83
N PHE A 128 23.35 -5.31 -13.41
CA PHE A 128 22.38 -5.27 -14.51
C PHE A 128 21.02 -4.72 -14.07
N LEU A 129 20.59 -4.97 -12.83
CA LEU A 129 19.38 -4.35 -12.28
C LEU A 129 19.53 -2.82 -12.18
N ALA A 130 20.67 -2.34 -11.68
CA ALA A 130 20.97 -0.93 -11.56
C ALA A 130 21.07 -0.25 -12.93
N GLU A 131 21.74 -0.87 -13.91
CA GLU A 131 21.80 -0.37 -15.29
C GLU A 131 20.42 -0.31 -15.94
N SER A 132 19.61 -1.35 -15.75
CA SER A 132 18.24 -1.39 -16.30
C SER A 132 17.39 -0.27 -15.71
N LEU A 133 17.40 -0.08 -14.39
CA LEU A 133 16.67 1.01 -13.75
C LEU A 133 17.20 2.39 -14.16
N THR A 134 18.52 2.54 -14.33
CA THR A 134 19.12 3.80 -14.79
C THR A 134 18.67 4.13 -16.22
N ALA A 135 18.56 3.13 -17.09
CA ALA A 135 18.07 3.32 -18.46
C ALA A 135 16.60 3.78 -18.50
N GLU A 136 15.78 3.30 -17.56
CA GLU A 136 14.35 3.69 -17.49
C GLU A 136 14.14 5.05 -16.82
N THR A 137 14.92 5.38 -15.79
CA THR A 137 14.68 6.56 -14.94
C THR A 137 15.56 7.75 -15.29
N GLY A 138 16.68 7.52 -15.97
CA GLY A 138 17.73 8.53 -16.18
C GLY A 138 18.54 8.87 -14.93
N ASP A 139 18.27 8.24 -13.78
CA ASP A 139 18.95 8.51 -12.52
C ASP A 139 19.89 7.36 -12.13
N LEU A 140 21.18 7.63 -12.01
CA LEU A 140 22.18 6.62 -11.67
C LEU A 140 22.14 6.23 -10.17
N VAL A 141 21.94 7.20 -9.29
CA VAL A 141 22.13 7.04 -7.84
C VAL A 141 20.94 6.32 -7.22
N TYR A 142 19.74 6.80 -7.47
CA TYR A 142 18.50 6.24 -6.94
C TYR A 142 18.14 4.92 -7.62
N SER A 143 18.50 4.73 -8.89
CA SER A 143 18.40 3.42 -9.54
C SER A 143 19.27 2.37 -8.87
N ALA A 144 20.51 2.70 -8.52
CA ALA A 144 21.40 1.77 -7.84
C ALA A 144 20.87 1.41 -6.43
N GLN A 145 20.31 2.39 -5.71
CA GLN A 145 19.68 2.16 -4.40
C GLN A 145 18.42 1.29 -4.51
N LEU A 146 17.52 1.58 -5.44
CA LEU A 146 16.32 0.78 -5.68
C LEU A 146 16.67 -0.63 -6.16
N ALA A 147 17.68 -0.77 -7.03
CA ALA A 147 18.18 -2.08 -7.49
C ALA A 147 18.65 -2.95 -6.33
N ARG A 148 19.35 -2.36 -5.36
CA ARG A 148 19.82 -3.05 -4.16
C ARG A 148 18.64 -3.57 -3.34
N VAL A 149 17.65 -2.73 -3.06
CA VAL A 149 16.45 -3.12 -2.30
C VAL A 149 15.66 -4.20 -3.05
N LEU A 150 15.52 -4.10 -4.37
CA LEU A 150 14.87 -5.14 -5.17
C LEU A 150 15.61 -6.48 -5.10
N LYS A 151 16.94 -6.45 -5.14
CA LYS A 151 17.79 -7.65 -5.14
C LYS A 151 17.80 -8.37 -3.79
N TYR A 152 17.84 -7.62 -2.70
CA TYR A 152 17.99 -8.14 -1.34
C TYR A 152 16.72 -7.96 -0.49
N ARG A 153 15.57 -7.76 -1.13
CA ARG A 153 14.29 -7.49 -0.47
C ARG A 153 14.00 -8.51 0.63
N THR A 154 13.76 -8.01 1.83
CA THR A 154 13.31 -8.80 2.99
C THR A 154 11.88 -8.47 3.41
N ALA A 155 11.35 -7.32 2.98
CA ALA A 155 9.98 -6.89 3.23
C ALA A 155 9.27 -6.52 1.92
N ASP A 156 8.02 -6.97 1.78
CA ASP A 156 7.12 -6.59 0.68
C ASP A 156 5.74 -6.25 1.26
N GLY A 157 5.15 -5.15 0.83
CA GLY A 157 3.83 -4.70 1.24
C GLY A 157 3.05 -4.17 0.06
N GLU A 158 1.74 -4.39 0.06
CA GLU A 158 0.79 -3.85 -0.91
C GLU A 158 -0.37 -3.20 -0.18
N LEU A 159 -0.70 -1.98 -0.59
CA LEU A 159 -1.80 -1.17 -0.10
C LEU A 159 -2.72 -0.82 -1.26
N ARG A 160 -3.97 -1.29 -1.18
CA ARG A 160 -5.03 -0.93 -2.13
C ARG A 160 -6.05 -0.13 -1.38
N LEU A 161 -6.08 1.18 -1.61
CA LEU A 161 -6.88 2.12 -0.83
C LEU A 161 -8.05 2.61 -1.66
N CYS A 162 -9.23 2.66 -1.06
CA CYS A 162 -10.45 3.21 -1.63
C CYS A 162 -11.01 4.25 -0.67
N SER A 163 -11.32 5.44 -1.17
CA SER A 163 -11.99 6.49 -0.39
C SER A 163 -13.29 6.87 -1.07
N ARG A 164 -14.34 7.09 -0.29
CA ARG A 164 -15.65 7.47 -0.83
C ARG A 164 -15.64 8.96 -1.15
N GLY A 165 -15.71 9.29 -2.44
CA GLY A 165 -15.97 10.65 -2.93
C GLY A 165 -17.45 11.00 -2.88
N THR A 166 -17.83 12.12 -3.50
CA THR A 166 -19.23 12.57 -3.59
C THR A 166 -20.10 11.59 -4.38
N ASP A 167 -19.58 11.10 -5.51
CA ASP A 167 -20.37 10.32 -6.48
C ASP A 167 -19.83 8.90 -6.70
N SER A 168 -18.55 8.66 -6.40
CA SER A 168 -17.89 7.38 -6.63
C SER A 168 -16.74 7.13 -5.65
N TRP A 169 -16.21 5.90 -5.66
CA TRP A 169 -14.98 5.57 -4.96
C TRP A 169 -13.77 6.04 -5.76
N THR A 170 -12.82 6.69 -5.09
CA THR A 170 -11.49 6.96 -5.62
C THR A 170 -10.54 5.86 -5.14
N SER A 171 -9.66 5.39 -6.01
CA SER A 171 -8.69 4.33 -5.70
C SER A 171 -7.26 4.84 -5.76
N GLN A 172 -6.42 4.26 -4.90
CA GLN A 172 -4.98 4.47 -4.88
C GLN A 172 -4.30 3.12 -4.68
N HIS A 173 -3.23 2.88 -5.43
CA HIS A 173 -2.42 1.67 -5.32
C HIS A 173 -1.00 2.07 -4.93
N ALA A 174 -0.56 1.54 -3.79
CA ALA A 174 0.78 1.72 -3.30
C ALA A 174 1.38 0.38 -2.87
N SER A 175 2.70 0.31 -2.85
CA SER A 175 3.45 -0.83 -2.33
C SER A 175 4.64 -0.35 -1.54
N TYR A 176 5.11 -1.17 -0.61
CA TYR A 176 6.35 -0.95 0.11
C TYR A 176 7.32 -2.09 -0.20
N ILE A 177 8.58 -1.77 -0.42
CA ILE A 177 9.65 -2.77 -0.44
C ILE A 177 10.77 -2.30 0.47
N GLY A 178 11.40 -3.24 1.17
CA GLY A 178 12.50 -2.92 2.06
C GLY A 178 13.53 -4.03 2.18
N ASP A 179 14.74 -3.64 2.54
CA ASP A 179 15.82 -4.51 2.97
C ASP A 179 16.50 -3.90 4.23
N ALA A 180 17.62 -4.49 4.66
CA ALA A 180 18.38 -3.98 5.80
C ALA A 180 19.01 -2.58 5.59
N SER A 181 19.04 -2.06 4.35
CA SER A 181 19.60 -0.75 4.01
C SER A 181 18.57 0.37 3.92
N GLY A 182 17.28 0.04 3.85
CA GLY A 182 16.20 1.02 3.80
C GLY A 182 14.96 0.48 3.08
N GLY A 183 14.03 1.39 2.80
CA GLY A 183 12.79 1.06 2.11
C GLY A 183 12.39 2.06 1.05
N TRP A 184 11.41 1.66 0.26
CA TRP A 184 10.83 2.45 -0.81
C TRP A 184 9.31 2.34 -0.77
N LEU A 185 8.66 3.49 -0.80
CA LEU A 185 7.24 3.61 -1.12
C LEU A 185 7.10 3.72 -2.63
N LEU A 186 6.27 2.85 -3.18
CA LEU A 186 5.96 2.78 -4.60
C LEU A 186 4.51 3.19 -4.78
N ARG A 187 4.25 4.30 -5.49
CA ARG A 187 2.89 4.69 -5.88
C ARG A 187 2.71 4.37 -7.35
N MET A 188 1.60 3.75 -7.72
CA MET A 188 1.37 3.31 -9.09
C MET A 188 -0.03 3.61 -9.57
N SER A 189 -0.17 3.64 -10.89
CA SER A 189 -1.47 3.74 -11.53
C SER A 189 -2.42 2.65 -11.02
N SER A 190 -3.63 3.08 -10.69
CA SER A 190 -4.75 2.19 -10.32
C SER A 190 -5.59 1.82 -11.55
N GLU A 191 -5.44 2.55 -12.65
CA GLU A 191 -6.15 2.33 -13.91
C GLU A 191 -5.32 1.49 -14.89
N SER A 192 -5.97 0.57 -15.60
CA SER A 192 -5.29 -0.31 -16.57
C SER A 192 -4.79 0.42 -17.82
N ALA A 193 -5.30 1.62 -18.11
CA ALA A 193 -4.87 2.43 -19.24
C ALA A 193 -3.57 3.20 -18.94
N GLU A 194 -3.18 3.29 -17.68
CA GLU A 194 -2.02 4.04 -17.22
C GLU A 194 -0.88 3.09 -16.84
N ASP A 195 0.33 3.40 -17.29
CA ASP A 195 1.54 2.60 -17.02
C ASP A 195 2.62 3.45 -16.35
N TRP A 196 2.45 3.73 -15.06
CA TRP A 196 3.43 4.49 -14.31
C TRP A 196 3.58 4.00 -12.86
N ILE A 197 4.80 4.11 -12.35
CA ILE A 197 5.16 3.96 -10.95
C ILE A 197 6.09 5.10 -10.55
N ILE A 198 5.88 5.65 -9.36
CA ILE A 198 6.74 6.64 -8.71
C ILE A 198 7.30 5.98 -7.46
N ALA A 199 8.61 5.83 -7.40
CA ALA A 199 9.33 5.27 -6.28
C ALA A 199 10.00 6.38 -5.48
N VAL A 200 9.75 6.38 -4.17
CA VAL A 200 10.28 7.36 -3.21
C VAL A 200 10.94 6.60 -2.06
N PRO A 201 12.20 6.92 -1.68
CA PRO A 201 12.80 6.38 -0.47
C PRO A 201 11.90 6.68 0.73
N ALA A 202 11.55 5.64 1.48
CA ALA A 202 10.70 5.77 2.65
C ALA A 202 11.07 4.71 3.68
N SER A 203 11.23 5.13 4.92
CA SER A 203 11.27 4.23 6.06
C SER A 203 9.91 3.56 6.27
N LYS A 204 9.94 2.40 6.92
CA LYS A 204 8.72 1.70 7.33
C LYS A 204 7.84 2.57 8.24
N ALA A 205 8.46 3.35 9.14
CA ALA A 205 7.75 4.25 10.05
C ALA A 205 7.00 5.36 9.30
N GLU A 206 7.61 5.95 8.27
CA GLU A 206 6.95 6.96 7.41
C GLU A 206 5.74 6.35 6.67
N VAL A 207 5.84 5.11 6.18
CA VAL A 207 4.71 4.43 5.54
C VAL A 207 3.60 4.13 6.55
N CYS A 208 3.95 3.68 7.77
CA CYS A 208 2.99 3.46 8.84
C CYS A 208 2.27 4.75 9.23
N TYR A 209 3.01 5.86 9.31
CA TYR A 209 2.47 7.18 9.60
C TYR A 209 1.55 7.67 8.47
N ALA A 210 1.96 7.51 7.20
CA ALA A 210 1.12 7.86 6.06
C ALA A 210 -0.19 7.07 6.02
N LEU A 211 -0.15 5.76 6.34
CA LEU A 211 -1.35 4.95 6.46
C LEU A 211 -2.24 5.40 7.63
N TYR A 212 -1.63 5.74 8.77
CA TYR A 212 -2.35 6.31 9.92
C TYR A 212 -3.06 7.61 9.55
N GLU A 213 -2.36 8.55 8.92
CA GLU A 213 -2.93 9.81 8.44
C GLU A 213 -4.04 9.56 7.42
N TRP A 214 -3.85 8.63 6.49
CA TRP A 214 -4.88 8.23 5.53
C TRP A 214 -6.11 7.60 6.21
N MET A 215 -5.97 6.96 7.37
CA MET A 215 -7.10 6.42 8.14
C MET A 215 -7.83 7.47 8.97
N LEU A 216 -7.17 8.57 9.36
CA LEU A 216 -7.80 9.64 10.13
C LEU A 216 -8.40 10.73 9.24
N ASN A 217 -7.64 11.22 8.26
CA ASN A 217 -8.01 12.39 7.46
C ASN A 217 -8.86 11.98 6.26
N ALA A 218 -10.12 12.41 6.23
CA ALA A 218 -10.91 12.33 5.00
C ALA A 218 -10.12 13.05 3.88
N PRO A 219 -10.15 12.56 2.63
CA PRO A 219 -9.58 13.31 1.53
C PRO A 219 -10.23 14.69 1.52
N GLN A 220 -9.45 15.73 1.83
CA GLN A 220 -9.90 17.09 1.57
C GLN A 220 -10.12 17.13 0.07
N ALA A 221 -11.38 17.25 -0.35
CA ALA A 221 -11.67 17.74 -1.68
C ALA A 221 -10.93 19.07 -1.77
N ALA A 222 -9.85 19.09 -2.56
CA ALA A 222 -9.18 20.34 -2.89
C ALA A 222 -10.25 21.20 -3.58
N ASN A 223 -10.86 22.12 -2.83
CA ASN A 223 -11.67 23.17 -3.40
C ASN A 223 -10.70 24.04 -4.21
N PRO A 224 -10.85 24.12 -5.54
CA PRO A 224 -10.27 25.23 -6.26
C PRO A 224 -11.16 26.44 -5.97
N GLU A 225 -10.65 27.40 -5.20
CA GLU A 225 -11.07 28.80 -5.38
C GLU A 225 -10.41 29.36 -6.64
#